data_AF-A0A3D4BEU6-F1
#
_entry.id   AF-A0A3D4BEU6-F1
#
_cell.length_a   1.000
_cell.length_b   1.000
_cell.length_c   1.000
_cell.angle_alpha   90.00
_cell.angle_beta   90.00
_cell.angle_gamma   90.00
#
_symmetry.space_group_name_H-M   'P 1'
#
loop_
_entity.id
_entity.type
_entity.pdbx_description
1 polymer ?
#
loop_
_entity_poly.entity_id
_entity_poly.type
_entity_poly.pdbx_seq_one_letter_code
_entity_poly.pdbx_strand_id
1 'polypeptide(L)'
;KNNEILRVNNLIEDLTISDFTEYKDKNDVTAFYLTKLTDNSIVLFAADDRSHTIMGVTDFNDPNALLADIPEEFNYWLEEEIEAIEFARDNYLVPTDEVETEWLSYRLPPPPPPPYVCTNEFHETKWPLLTTTWGQGYGYNNYTPNLGCSNYSNGNAPTGCVATATAQVMKFFQHPTTYNWSAMSNNYGTNATSQLMSDIGIASSMNYGCSGSGTKLFKLIKPNIGNNFNPFKNTFGYTSANIGDYNYNTVVSELSQNKPVIMSGGEKKYWAGLIPYYADGHAWVADGYMRGFACFYDNNGNVNGGYGYLLFHLNWGWGYSYRHLNGYFGLNNFSVNGDSYNYKRKMIYGIRK
;
A
#
# COMPACT_ATOMS: atom_id res chain seq x y z
N LYS A 1 -19.92 -38.20 -31.08
CA LYS A 1 -19.13 -36.97 -30.82
C LYS A 1 -19.36 -36.54 -29.38
N ASN A 2 -18.91 -37.37 -28.45
CA ASN A 2 -18.69 -37.04 -27.05
C ASN A 2 -17.19 -37.20 -26.87
N ASN A 3 -16.52 -36.15 -26.41
CA ASN A 3 -15.21 -36.13 -25.76
C ASN A 3 -14.66 -34.71 -25.91
N GLU A 4 -14.84 -33.89 -24.87
CA GLU A 4 -13.88 -32.89 -24.35
C GLU A 4 -14.59 -31.96 -23.36
N ILE A 5 -15.10 -32.52 -22.26
CA ILE A 5 -15.20 -31.81 -20.98
C ILE A 5 -14.75 -32.83 -19.93
N LEU A 6 -13.45 -33.12 -19.93
CA LEU A 6 -12.79 -33.87 -18.88
C LEU A 6 -11.79 -32.94 -18.22
N ARG A 7 -12.04 -32.70 -16.93
CA ARG A 7 -11.11 -32.27 -15.89
C ARG A 7 -10.69 -30.80 -15.87
N VAL A 8 -11.50 -30.01 -15.16
CA VAL A 8 -10.97 -29.09 -14.14
C VAL A 8 -11.48 -29.58 -12.77
N ASN A 9 -11.12 -30.83 -12.44
CA ASN A 9 -11.12 -31.37 -11.07
C ASN A 9 -9.65 -31.48 -10.65
N ASN A 10 -8.93 -30.36 -10.63
CA ASN A 10 -7.62 -30.29 -10.01
C ASN A 10 -7.73 -29.30 -8.85
N LEU A 11 -8.04 -29.86 -7.68
CA LEU A 11 -7.50 -29.47 -6.37
C LEU A 11 -7.36 -27.96 -6.12
N ILE A 12 -8.44 -27.33 -5.66
CA ILE A 12 -8.24 -26.40 -4.54
C ILE A 12 -8.11 -27.36 -3.36
N GLU A 13 -6.88 -27.59 -2.88
CA GLU A 13 -6.72 -28.25 -1.57
C GLU A 13 -7.47 -27.39 -0.56
N ASP A 14 -8.33 -28.01 0.26
CA ASP A 14 -9.01 -27.31 1.35
C ASP A 14 -7.95 -26.59 2.19
N LEU A 15 -7.94 -25.25 2.14
CA LEU A 15 -7.04 -24.41 2.93
C LEU A 15 -7.45 -24.51 4.39
N THR A 16 -6.92 -25.49 5.10
CA THR A 16 -7.09 -25.60 6.55
C THR A 16 -5.98 -24.89 7.30
N ILE A 17 -6.24 -24.52 8.55
CA ILE A 17 -5.24 -23.98 9.47
C ILE A 17 -4.23 -25.09 9.79
N SER A 18 -2.95 -24.85 9.47
CA SER A 18 -1.85 -25.74 9.83
C SER A 18 -1.25 -25.39 11.19
N ASP A 19 -1.23 -24.10 11.54
CA ASP A 19 -0.70 -23.58 12.80
C ASP A 19 -1.30 -22.20 13.09
N PHE A 20 -1.38 -21.79 14.36
CA PHE A 20 -1.78 -20.43 14.72
C PHE A 20 -1.18 -19.98 16.05
N THR A 21 -1.01 -18.67 16.20
CA THR A 21 -0.57 -18.01 17.44
C THR A 21 -1.55 -16.91 17.81
N GLU A 22 -1.96 -16.90 19.08
CA GLU A 22 -2.81 -15.86 19.65
C GLU A 22 -1.97 -14.67 20.12
N TYR A 23 -2.40 -13.48 19.73
CA TYR A 23 -1.86 -12.23 20.25
C TYR A 23 -2.93 -11.55 21.08
N LYS A 24 -2.58 -11.24 22.33
CA LYS A 24 -3.51 -10.76 23.34
C LYS A 24 -3.14 -9.36 23.79
N ASP A 25 -4.15 -8.61 24.20
CA ASP A 25 -3.99 -7.28 24.77
C ASP A 25 -3.54 -7.30 26.25
N LYS A 26 -3.30 -6.11 26.81
CA LYS A 26 -2.93 -5.88 28.22
C LYS A 26 -3.93 -6.46 29.23
N ASN A 27 -5.16 -6.78 28.80
CA ASN A 27 -6.22 -7.35 29.62
C ASN A 27 -6.36 -8.87 29.39
N ASP A 28 -5.42 -9.50 28.70
CA ASP A 28 -5.43 -10.93 28.32
C ASP A 28 -6.59 -11.31 27.37
N VAL A 29 -7.12 -10.33 26.62
CA VAL A 29 -8.15 -10.54 25.60
C VAL A 29 -7.51 -10.60 24.22
N THR A 30 -7.79 -11.68 23.48
CA THR A 30 -7.27 -11.87 22.12
C THR A 30 -7.58 -10.68 21.23
N ALA A 31 -6.54 -10.11 20.62
CA ALA A 31 -6.62 -9.02 19.65
C ALA A 31 -6.73 -9.58 18.23
N PHE A 32 -5.89 -10.57 17.89
CA PHE A 32 -5.91 -11.26 16.60
C PHE A 32 -5.18 -12.61 16.67
N TYR A 33 -5.32 -13.38 15.59
CA TYR A 33 -4.67 -14.66 15.37
C TYR A 33 -3.74 -14.57 14.16
N LEU A 34 -2.45 -14.84 14.36
CA LEU A 34 -1.53 -15.06 13.25
C LEU A 34 -1.60 -16.54 12.87
N THR A 35 -2.00 -16.85 11.65
CA THR A 35 -2.44 -18.19 11.25
C THR A 35 -1.69 -18.64 10.01
N LYS A 36 -1.03 -19.80 10.08
CA LYS A 36 -0.45 -20.46 8.90
C LYS A 36 -1.47 -21.43 8.31
N LEU A 37 -1.68 -21.35 7.01
CA LEU A 37 -2.55 -22.24 6.24
C LEU A 37 -1.74 -23.40 5.63
N THR A 38 -2.44 -24.45 5.21
CA THR A 38 -1.86 -25.66 4.60
C THR A 38 -1.07 -25.44 3.31
N ASP A 39 -1.34 -24.34 2.59
CA ASP A 39 -0.54 -23.93 1.43
C ASP A 39 0.74 -23.16 1.81
N ASN A 40 0.96 -22.93 3.10
CA ASN A 40 2.03 -22.13 3.72
C ASN A 40 1.84 -20.60 3.67
N SER A 41 0.65 -20.11 3.30
CA SER A 41 0.29 -18.71 3.50
C SER A 41 0.16 -18.39 4.99
N ILE A 42 0.58 -17.19 5.41
CA ILE A 42 0.32 -16.67 6.75
C ILE A 42 -0.71 -15.54 6.65
N VAL A 43 -1.78 -15.65 7.44
CA VAL A 43 -2.93 -14.75 7.48
C VAL A 43 -3.09 -14.20 8.89
N LEU A 44 -3.32 -12.89 9.01
CA LEU A 44 -3.65 -12.25 10.27
C LEU A 44 -5.17 -12.04 10.37
N PHE A 45 -5.82 -12.74 11.30
CA PHE A 45 -7.27 -12.64 11.53
C PHE A 45 -7.59 -11.81 12.77
N ALA A 46 -8.42 -10.78 12.62
CA ALA A 46 -8.87 -9.99 13.77
C ALA A 46 -9.76 -10.83 14.72
N ALA A 47 -9.56 -10.66 16.02
CA ALA A 47 -10.44 -11.17 17.07
C ALA A 47 -11.37 -10.08 17.63
N ASP A 48 -11.43 -8.92 16.96
CA ASP A 48 -12.16 -7.74 17.39
C ASP A 48 -13.01 -7.18 16.24
N ASP A 49 -14.31 -7.02 16.48
CA ASP A 49 -15.28 -6.63 15.44
C ASP A 49 -15.26 -5.15 15.05
N ARG A 50 -14.31 -4.40 15.58
CA ARG A 50 -13.98 -3.02 15.19
C ARG A 50 -12.85 -2.93 14.16
N SER A 51 -12.17 -4.04 13.87
CA SER A 51 -11.13 -4.15 12.84
C SER A 51 -11.62 -4.97 11.64
N HIS A 52 -10.95 -4.86 10.50
CA HIS A 52 -11.21 -5.74 9.35
C HIS A 52 -10.89 -7.20 9.71
N THR A 53 -11.67 -8.16 9.20
CA THR A 53 -11.54 -9.58 9.54
C THR A 53 -10.20 -10.17 9.13
N ILE A 54 -9.69 -9.79 7.96
CA ILE A 54 -8.33 -10.10 7.50
C ILE A 54 -7.50 -8.82 7.54
N MET A 55 -6.50 -8.82 8.40
CA MET A 55 -5.61 -7.67 8.64
C MET A 55 -4.37 -7.69 7.74
N GLY A 56 -3.95 -8.88 7.27
CA GLY A 56 -2.81 -9.05 6.35
C GLY A 56 -2.64 -10.49 5.87
N VAL A 57 -1.98 -10.66 4.72
CA VAL A 57 -1.63 -11.97 4.11
C VAL A 57 -0.24 -11.89 3.49
N THR A 58 0.58 -12.93 3.64
CA THR A 58 1.93 -13.01 3.04
C THR A 58 1.90 -13.41 1.56
N ASP A 59 2.83 -12.87 0.76
CA ASP A 59 2.92 -13.09 -0.70
C ASP A 59 3.70 -14.36 -1.12
N PHE A 60 4.26 -15.12 -0.15
CA PHE A 60 5.12 -16.28 -0.44
C PHE A 60 4.74 -17.51 0.41
N ASN A 61 4.50 -18.64 -0.25
CA ASN A 61 4.30 -19.95 0.36
C ASN A 61 5.66 -20.53 0.82
N ASP A 62 6.24 -20.00 1.90
CA ASP A 62 7.47 -20.55 2.48
C ASP A 62 7.13 -21.72 3.44
N PRO A 63 7.41 -22.98 3.07
CA PRO A 63 7.14 -24.12 3.94
C PRO A 63 7.91 -24.05 5.25
N ASN A 64 9.02 -23.30 5.31
CA ASN A 64 9.87 -23.17 6.49
C ASN A 64 9.50 -21.98 7.38
N ALA A 65 8.54 -21.14 6.99
CA ALA A 65 8.09 -20.06 7.85
C ALA A 65 7.43 -20.64 9.11
N LEU A 66 7.99 -20.34 10.28
CA LEU A 66 7.47 -20.75 11.58
C LEU A 66 6.87 -19.52 12.26
N LEU A 67 5.67 -19.68 12.83
CA LEU A 67 5.03 -18.61 13.61
C LEU A 67 5.82 -18.25 14.88
N ALA A 68 6.77 -19.10 15.29
CA ALA A 68 7.66 -18.83 16.42
C ALA A 68 8.93 -18.03 16.04
N ASP A 69 9.31 -18.01 14.75
CA ASP A 69 10.55 -17.38 14.26
C ASP A 69 10.26 -16.10 13.45
N ILE A 70 9.16 -15.41 13.78
CA ILE A 70 8.80 -14.18 13.10
C ILE A 70 9.84 -13.09 13.44
N PRO A 71 10.33 -12.32 12.45
CA PRO A 71 11.34 -11.29 12.69
C PRO A 71 10.92 -10.31 13.79
N GLU A 72 11.88 -9.83 14.57
CA GLU A 72 11.64 -8.89 15.68
C GLU A 72 10.90 -7.63 15.20
N GLU A 73 11.19 -7.19 13.98
CA GLU A 73 10.54 -6.06 13.33
C GLU A 73 9.06 -6.31 13.03
N PHE A 74 8.67 -7.56 12.77
CA PHE A 74 7.27 -7.94 12.59
C PHE A 74 6.55 -8.09 13.94
N ASN A 75 7.23 -8.59 14.97
CA ASN A 75 6.67 -8.61 16.33
C ASN A 75 6.31 -7.21 16.83
N TYR A 76 7.15 -6.21 16.54
CA TYR A 76 6.84 -4.82 16.87
C TYR A 76 5.55 -4.34 16.18
N TRP A 77 5.37 -4.66 14.90
CA TRP A 77 4.12 -4.33 14.19
C TRP A 77 2.90 -5.04 14.79
N LEU A 78 3.03 -6.31 15.19
CA LEU A 78 1.95 -7.04 15.88
C LEU A 78 1.62 -6.37 17.23
N GLU A 79 2.61 -5.93 17.99
CA GLU A 79 2.40 -5.17 19.23
C GLU A 79 1.63 -3.86 18.98
N GLU A 80 1.94 -3.12 17.91
CA GLU A 80 1.19 -1.90 17.54
C GLU A 80 -0.27 -2.18 17.14
N GLU A 81 -0.53 -3.28 16.43
CA GLU A 81 -1.89 -3.70 16.10
C GLU A 81 -2.69 -4.07 17.36
N ILE A 82 -2.02 -4.65 18.37
CA ILE A 82 -2.62 -4.89 19.69
C ILE A 82 -2.96 -3.55 20.34
N GLU A 83 -2.04 -2.57 20.35
CA GLU A 83 -2.29 -1.23 20.90
C GLU A 83 -3.43 -0.49 20.18
N ALA A 84 -3.56 -0.64 18.86
CA ALA A 84 -4.64 -0.06 18.09
C ALA A 84 -6.00 -0.65 18.48
N ILE A 85 -6.06 -1.97 18.67
CA ILE A 85 -7.26 -2.68 19.15
C ILE A 85 -7.57 -2.29 20.60
N GLU A 86 -6.56 -2.18 21.46
CA GLU A 86 -6.72 -1.67 22.82
C GLU A 86 -7.29 -0.26 22.84
N PHE A 87 -6.76 0.63 22.00
CA PHE A 87 -7.28 1.98 21.89
C PHE A 87 -8.75 1.98 21.46
N ALA A 88 -9.12 1.13 20.48
CA ALA A 88 -10.50 0.98 20.05
C ALA A 88 -11.41 0.44 21.17
N ARG A 89 -10.89 -0.48 22.00
CA ARG A 89 -11.54 -1.02 23.21
C ARG A 89 -11.76 0.06 24.26
N ASP A 90 -10.70 0.72 24.69
CA ASP A 90 -10.69 1.69 25.78
C ASP A 90 -11.53 2.94 25.46
N ASN A 91 -11.64 3.30 24.18
CA ASN A 91 -12.40 4.47 23.72
C ASN A 91 -13.81 4.12 23.21
N TYR A 92 -14.24 2.86 23.32
CA TYR A 92 -15.55 2.39 22.88
C TYR A 92 -15.87 2.82 21.44
N LEU A 93 -14.85 2.72 20.56
CA LEU A 93 -15.04 3.05 19.16
C LEU A 93 -16.05 2.08 18.57
N VAL A 94 -16.94 2.59 17.73
CA VAL A 94 -17.84 1.75 16.94
C VAL A 94 -17.14 1.34 15.65
N PRO A 95 -17.36 0.12 15.14
CA PRO A 95 -16.95 -0.22 13.79
C PRO A 95 -17.53 0.80 12.80
N THR A 96 -16.82 1.03 11.69
CA THR A 96 -17.41 1.76 10.58
C THR A 96 -18.54 0.94 9.96
N ASP A 97 -19.49 1.57 9.26
CA ASP A 97 -20.56 0.85 8.54
C ASP A 97 -19.98 -0.25 7.61
N GLU A 98 -18.78 -0.02 7.07
CA GLU A 98 -18.04 -0.96 6.23
C GLU A 98 -17.57 -2.20 7.03
N VAL A 99 -16.88 -1.99 8.16
CA VAL A 99 -16.44 -3.07 9.05
C VAL A 99 -17.64 -3.79 9.66
N GLU A 100 -18.68 -3.05 10.07
CA GLU A 100 -19.91 -3.64 10.57
C GLU A 100 -20.59 -4.50 9.49
N THR A 101 -20.68 -4.03 8.25
CA THR A 101 -21.23 -4.83 7.13
C THR A 101 -20.39 -6.06 6.83
N GLU A 102 -19.05 -5.92 6.87
CA GLU A 102 -18.12 -7.03 6.76
C GLU A 102 -18.38 -8.07 7.85
N TRP A 103 -18.41 -7.68 9.13
CA TRP A 103 -18.71 -8.58 10.24
C TRP A 103 -20.12 -9.16 10.19
N LEU A 104 -21.12 -8.36 9.79
CA LEU A 104 -22.51 -8.80 9.60
C LEU A 104 -22.62 -9.84 8.50
N SER A 105 -21.81 -9.77 7.44
CA SER A 105 -21.79 -10.80 6.40
C SER A 105 -21.46 -12.20 6.95
N TYR A 106 -20.77 -12.28 8.10
CA TYR A 106 -20.49 -13.52 8.83
C TYR A 106 -21.49 -13.83 9.97
N ARG A 107 -22.39 -12.89 10.35
CA ARG A 107 -23.32 -13.00 11.50
C ARG A 107 -24.80 -13.11 11.13
N LEU A 108 -25.19 -12.95 9.85
CA LEU A 108 -26.60 -13.02 9.44
C LEU A 108 -27.19 -14.46 9.55
N PRO A 109 -28.49 -14.61 9.92
CA PRO A 109 -29.16 -15.92 9.94
C PRO A 109 -29.14 -16.55 8.53
N PRO A 110 -29.19 -17.89 8.43
CA PRO A 110 -28.92 -18.57 7.18
C PRO A 110 -29.86 -18.02 6.09
N PRO A 111 -29.31 -17.54 4.97
CA PRO A 111 -30.13 -17.23 3.81
C PRO A 111 -30.95 -18.48 3.42
N PRO A 112 -32.00 -18.33 2.58
CA PRO A 112 -32.64 -19.49 1.94
C PRO A 112 -31.58 -20.51 1.49
N PRO A 113 -31.89 -21.82 1.56
CA PRO A 113 -30.92 -22.91 1.52
C PRO A 113 -29.74 -22.56 0.62
N PRO A 114 -28.53 -22.47 1.18
CA PRO A 114 -27.46 -21.77 0.50
C PRO A 114 -27.22 -22.42 -0.85
N PRO A 115 -27.04 -21.62 -1.91
CA PRO A 115 -26.74 -22.18 -3.21
C PRO A 115 -25.48 -23.05 -3.10
N TYR A 116 -25.48 -24.21 -3.76
CA TYR A 116 -24.29 -25.06 -3.90
C TYR A 116 -23.14 -24.38 -4.65
N VAL A 117 -23.37 -23.20 -5.21
CA VAL A 117 -22.45 -22.49 -6.09
C VAL A 117 -22.29 -21.06 -5.59
N CYS A 118 -21.05 -20.65 -5.33
CA CYS A 118 -20.71 -19.24 -5.06
C CYS A 118 -20.74 -18.47 -6.39
N THR A 119 -21.91 -17.97 -6.79
CA THR A 119 -22.10 -17.32 -8.10
C THR A 119 -21.33 -16.00 -8.27
N ASN A 120 -20.82 -15.44 -7.17
CA ASN A 120 -20.10 -14.15 -7.14
C ASN A 120 -18.63 -14.32 -6.72
N GLU A 121 -18.10 -15.55 -6.69
CA GLU A 121 -16.68 -15.75 -6.42
C GLU A 121 -15.84 -15.16 -7.54
N PHE A 122 -14.88 -14.32 -7.19
CA PHE A 122 -13.89 -13.85 -8.15
C PHE A 122 -12.58 -13.53 -7.45
N HIS A 123 -11.50 -13.70 -8.19
CA HIS A 123 -10.19 -13.21 -7.82
C HIS A 123 -9.63 -12.45 -9.03
N GLU A 124 -9.25 -11.21 -8.80
CA GLU A 124 -8.59 -10.37 -9.78
C GLU A 124 -7.28 -9.84 -9.21
N THR A 125 -6.19 -10.14 -9.90
CA THR A 125 -4.86 -9.64 -9.59
C THR A 125 -4.36 -8.74 -10.70
N LYS A 126 -4.02 -7.51 -10.32
CA LYS A 126 -3.19 -6.59 -11.09
C LYS A 126 -1.80 -6.56 -10.47
N TRP A 127 -0.86 -7.23 -11.12
CA TRP A 127 0.55 -7.23 -10.71
C TRP A 127 1.17 -5.82 -10.81
N PRO A 128 2.24 -5.55 -10.03
CA PRO A 128 2.91 -4.26 -9.99
C PRO A 128 3.29 -3.78 -11.40
N LEU A 129 2.88 -2.56 -11.72
CA LEU A 129 3.17 -1.91 -13.01
C LEU A 129 4.60 -1.37 -13.05
N LEU A 130 5.14 -0.92 -11.91
CA LEU A 130 6.49 -0.38 -11.85
C LEU A 130 7.54 -1.49 -11.80
N THR A 131 8.62 -1.31 -12.54
CA THR A 131 9.81 -2.15 -12.44
C THR A 131 10.94 -1.47 -11.67
N THR A 132 10.73 -0.24 -11.20
CA THR A 132 11.74 0.56 -10.50
C THR A 132 11.69 0.31 -9.01
N THR A 133 12.86 0.30 -8.37
CA THR A 133 13.01 0.28 -6.90
C THR A 133 13.86 1.47 -6.47
N TRP A 134 13.41 2.67 -6.85
CA TRP A 134 14.20 3.89 -6.65
C TRP A 134 14.18 4.37 -5.20
N GLY A 135 15.22 5.09 -4.82
CA GLY A 135 15.40 5.68 -3.49
C GLY A 135 15.71 7.17 -3.57
N GLN A 136 16.06 7.77 -2.44
CA GLN A 136 16.25 9.22 -2.33
C GLN A 136 17.71 9.66 -2.20
N GLY A 137 18.62 8.72 -1.95
CA GLY A 137 20.01 8.99 -1.57
C GLY A 137 20.99 8.99 -2.74
N TYR A 138 22.22 8.56 -2.45
CA TYR A 138 23.34 8.56 -3.40
C TYR A 138 22.99 7.99 -4.77
N GLY A 139 23.44 8.66 -5.84
CA GLY A 139 23.11 8.32 -7.23
C GLY A 139 21.77 8.89 -7.71
N TYR A 140 20.78 9.02 -6.82
CA TYR A 140 19.50 9.67 -7.09
C TYR A 140 19.57 11.18 -6.80
N ASN A 141 20.37 11.59 -5.83
CA ASN A 141 20.48 12.97 -5.36
C ASN A 141 21.75 13.71 -5.83
N ASN A 142 22.47 13.21 -6.83
CA ASN A 142 23.70 13.85 -7.33
C ASN A 142 23.51 15.32 -7.79
N TYR A 143 22.31 15.71 -8.23
CA TYR A 143 21.98 17.06 -8.67
C TYR A 143 21.01 17.82 -7.75
N THR A 144 20.78 17.33 -6.53
CA THR A 144 20.11 18.13 -5.48
C THR A 144 21.13 19.08 -4.81
N PRO A 145 20.68 20.09 -4.05
CA PRO A 145 21.59 21.02 -3.39
C PRO A 145 22.58 20.31 -2.46
N ASN A 146 23.86 20.69 -2.55
CA ASN A 146 24.87 20.32 -1.59
C ASN A 146 24.73 21.19 -0.33
N LEU A 147 24.28 20.57 0.76
CA LEU A 147 24.11 21.24 2.06
C LEU A 147 25.12 20.77 3.10
N GLY A 148 26.17 20.03 2.68
CA GLY A 148 27.12 19.39 3.58
C GLY A 148 26.51 18.27 4.43
N CYS A 149 25.51 17.56 3.89
CA CYS A 149 24.81 16.51 4.64
C CYS A 149 25.70 15.30 4.92
N SER A 150 25.75 14.85 6.18
CA SER A 150 26.53 13.68 6.60
C SER A 150 25.88 12.34 6.24
N ASN A 151 24.57 12.33 5.96
CA ASN A 151 23.79 11.11 5.68
C ASN A 151 24.13 10.46 4.33
N TYR A 152 24.74 11.21 3.40
CA TYR A 152 25.14 10.72 2.08
C TYR A 152 26.55 11.15 1.75
N SER A 153 27.33 10.26 1.15
CA SER A 153 28.76 10.48 0.84
C SER A 153 29.03 11.65 -0.11
N ASN A 154 28.03 12.15 -0.83
CA ASN A 154 28.14 13.30 -1.73
C ASN A 154 27.82 14.66 -1.06
N GLY A 155 27.39 14.69 0.20
CA GLY A 155 27.03 15.92 0.90
C GLY A 155 25.69 16.56 0.46
N ASN A 156 24.98 15.92 -0.47
CA ASN A 156 23.75 16.45 -1.04
C ASN A 156 22.53 16.09 -0.20
N ALA A 157 21.52 16.95 -0.20
CA ALA A 157 20.22 16.65 0.40
C ALA A 157 19.54 15.47 -0.32
N PRO A 158 18.69 14.66 0.34
CA PRO A 158 17.89 13.64 -0.35
C PRO A 158 16.94 14.28 -1.36
N THR A 159 16.48 13.52 -2.35
CA THR A 159 15.57 14.01 -3.40
C THR A 159 14.18 14.37 -2.88
N GLY A 160 13.70 13.69 -1.84
CA GLY A 160 12.35 13.81 -1.31
C GLY A 160 11.41 12.72 -1.86
N CYS A 161 10.52 12.23 -1.00
CA CYS A 161 9.57 11.15 -1.32
C CYS A 161 8.66 11.50 -2.49
N VAL A 162 8.15 12.73 -2.54
CA VAL A 162 7.30 13.23 -3.65
C VAL A 162 8.05 13.20 -4.98
N ALA A 163 9.32 13.62 -5.00
CA ALA A 163 10.13 13.60 -6.22
C ALA A 163 10.39 12.16 -6.67
N THR A 164 10.70 11.27 -5.73
CA THR A 164 10.98 9.86 -6.01
C THR A 164 9.74 9.13 -6.56
N ALA A 165 8.59 9.25 -5.88
CA ALA A 165 7.34 8.64 -6.32
C ALA A 165 6.92 9.14 -7.72
N THR A 166 7.02 10.46 -7.94
CA THR A 166 6.74 11.05 -9.26
C THR A 166 7.68 10.53 -10.34
N ALA A 167 8.98 10.48 -10.05
CA ALA A 167 9.98 10.02 -11.01
C ALA A 167 9.76 8.56 -11.43
N GLN A 168 9.36 7.69 -10.50
CA GLN A 168 9.03 6.29 -10.80
C GLN A 168 7.84 6.18 -11.78
N VAL A 169 6.77 6.94 -11.54
CA VAL A 169 5.62 6.98 -12.48
C VAL A 169 6.02 7.55 -13.84
N MET A 170 6.85 8.61 -13.87
CA MET A 170 7.34 9.16 -15.13
C MET A 170 8.22 8.17 -15.91
N LYS A 171 9.05 7.38 -15.21
CA LYS A 171 9.87 6.32 -15.80
C LYS A 171 9.03 5.19 -16.39
N PHE A 172 7.91 4.85 -15.76
CA PHE A 172 6.95 3.89 -16.32
C PHE A 172 6.39 4.35 -17.67
N PHE A 173 5.98 5.62 -17.77
CA PHE A 173 5.48 6.18 -19.04
C PHE A 173 6.59 6.55 -20.04
N GLN A 174 7.83 6.68 -19.57
CA GLN A 174 8.97 7.21 -20.33
C GLN A 174 8.60 8.54 -21.03
N HIS A 175 8.01 9.46 -20.26
CA HIS A 175 7.53 10.75 -20.73
C HIS A 175 7.87 11.87 -19.74
N PRO A 176 8.31 13.06 -20.20
CA PRO A 176 8.46 13.52 -21.60
C PRO A 176 9.70 12.99 -22.36
N THR A 177 9.71 13.14 -23.68
CA THR A 177 10.82 12.70 -24.57
C THR A 177 12.13 13.48 -24.39
N THR A 178 12.13 14.52 -23.55
CA THR A 178 13.31 15.34 -23.25
C THR A 178 14.31 14.64 -22.32
N TYR A 179 13.92 13.52 -21.69
CA TYR A 179 14.80 12.73 -20.83
C TYR A 179 15.36 11.49 -21.55
N ASN A 180 16.60 11.13 -21.22
CA ASN A 180 17.21 9.87 -21.67
C ASN A 180 16.73 8.71 -20.77
N TRP A 181 15.54 8.18 -21.05
CA TRP A 181 14.93 7.09 -20.27
C TRP A 181 15.76 5.81 -20.26
N SER A 182 16.45 5.50 -21.35
CA SER A 182 17.33 4.31 -21.43
C SER A 182 18.54 4.39 -20.50
N ALA A 183 19.00 5.59 -20.16
CA ALA A 183 20.11 5.78 -19.23
C ALA A 183 19.68 5.67 -17.75
N MET A 184 18.38 5.61 -17.46
CA MET A 184 17.87 5.48 -16.10
C MET A 184 17.71 4.01 -15.74
N SER A 185 18.61 3.48 -14.90
CA SER A 185 18.50 2.13 -14.35
C SER A 185 17.26 1.97 -13.47
N ASN A 186 16.70 0.77 -13.41
CA ASN A 186 15.55 0.45 -12.56
C ASN A 186 15.92 0.30 -11.07
N ASN A 187 17.15 -0.13 -10.77
CA ASN A 187 17.52 -0.59 -9.43
C ASN A 187 18.56 0.30 -8.72
N TYR A 188 19.12 1.29 -9.42
CA TYR A 188 20.10 2.21 -8.84
C TYR A 188 20.02 3.59 -9.48
N GLY A 189 20.47 4.61 -8.73
CA GLY A 189 20.51 5.98 -9.20
C GLY A 189 21.59 6.20 -10.25
N THR A 190 21.27 7.00 -11.26
CA THR A 190 22.19 7.43 -12.32
C THR A 190 22.13 8.96 -12.44
N ASN A 191 23.08 9.58 -13.13
CA ASN A 191 22.99 11.02 -13.39
C ASN A 191 21.71 11.40 -14.15
N ALA A 192 21.22 10.54 -15.06
CA ALA A 192 19.94 10.74 -15.74
C ALA A 192 18.76 10.69 -14.75
N THR A 193 18.74 9.71 -13.85
CA THR A 193 17.74 9.61 -12.77
C THR A 193 17.80 10.83 -11.85
N SER A 194 19.01 11.29 -11.53
CA SER A 194 19.22 12.42 -10.63
C SER A 194 18.77 13.75 -11.24
N GLN A 195 18.98 13.94 -12.54
CA GLN A 195 18.44 15.10 -13.26
C GLN A 195 16.91 15.13 -13.17
N LEU A 196 16.26 14.01 -13.47
CA LEU A 196 14.80 13.90 -13.37
C LEU A 196 14.30 14.23 -11.96
N MET A 197 14.91 13.65 -10.92
CA MET A 197 14.49 13.91 -9.54
C MET A 197 14.74 15.36 -9.10
N SER A 198 15.85 15.97 -9.52
CA SER A 198 16.14 17.38 -9.25
C SER A 198 15.13 18.31 -9.93
N ASP A 199 14.81 18.05 -11.21
CA ASP A 199 13.81 18.82 -11.97
C ASP A 199 12.43 18.75 -11.32
N ILE A 200 12.01 17.57 -10.87
CA ILE A 200 10.74 17.40 -10.13
C ILE A 200 10.79 18.16 -8.80
N GLY A 201 11.91 18.10 -8.07
CA GLY A 201 12.10 18.84 -6.82
C GLY A 201 11.99 20.36 -7.04
N ILE A 202 12.62 20.90 -8.07
CA ILE A 202 12.53 22.32 -8.44
C ILE A 202 11.08 22.68 -8.81
N ALA A 203 10.45 21.88 -9.68
CA ALA A 203 9.11 22.16 -10.18
C ALA A 203 8.04 22.08 -9.08
N SER A 204 8.26 21.25 -8.05
CA SER A 204 7.39 21.12 -6.88
C SER A 204 7.78 22.03 -5.71
N SER A 205 8.74 22.94 -5.88
CA SER A 205 9.25 23.84 -4.83
C SER A 205 9.64 23.08 -3.55
N MET A 206 10.48 22.05 -3.72
CA MET A 206 11.00 21.19 -2.66
C MET A 206 11.78 22.00 -1.62
N ASN A 207 11.47 21.77 -0.35
CA ASN A 207 12.30 22.24 0.76
C ASN A 207 13.36 21.17 1.06
N TYR A 208 14.60 21.41 0.61
CA TYR A 208 15.71 20.48 0.80
C TYR A 208 16.32 20.61 2.19
N GLY A 209 16.55 19.48 2.86
CA GLY A 209 17.19 19.43 4.18
C GLY A 209 17.93 18.12 4.41
N CYS A 210 18.97 18.12 5.24
CA CYS A 210 19.80 16.93 5.45
C CYS A 210 19.07 15.79 6.15
N SER A 211 18.12 16.09 7.02
CA SER A 211 17.26 15.09 7.69
C SER A 211 16.07 14.64 6.83
N GLY A 212 15.88 15.23 5.64
CA GLY A 212 14.74 14.97 4.78
C GLY A 212 14.40 16.17 3.90
N SER A 213 13.89 15.88 2.70
CA SER A 213 13.44 16.89 1.76
C SER A 213 11.94 16.75 1.55
N GLY A 214 11.20 17.85 1.73
CA GLY A 214 9.75 17.83 1.81
C GLY A 214 9.07 18.81 0.87
N THR A 215 8.00 18.36 0.23
CA THR A 215 7.02 19.20 -0.45
C THR A 215 5.62 18.61 -0.30
N LYS A 216 4.60 19.38 -0.64
CA LYS A 216 3.21 18.90 -0.61
C LYS A 216 2.83 18.38 -1.99
N LEU A 217 2.13 17.24 -2.04
CA LEU A 217 1.75 16.58 -3.29
C LEU A 217 1.02 17.53 -4.26
N PHE A 218 0.15 18.40 -3.74
CA PHE A 218 -0.58 19.37 -4.57
C PHE A 218 0.31 20.36 -5.33
N LYS A 219 1.56 20.59 -4.89
CA LYS A 219 2.47 21.51 -5.56
C LYS A 219 2.89 21.03 -6.95
N LEU A 220 2.76 19.74 -7.24
CA LEU A 220 2.94 19.19 -8.59
C LEU A 220 1.82 19.59 -9.57
N ILE A 221 0.67 20.02 -9.05
CA ILE A 221 -0.48 20.51 -9.84
C ILE A 221 -0.62 22.04 -9.70
N LYS A 222 -0.32 22.60 -8.53
CA LYS A 222 -0.37 24.05 -8.22
C LYS A 222 0.71 24.40 -7.18
N PRO A 223 1.96 24.70 -7.60
CA PRO A 223 3.09 24.94 -6.71
C PRO A 223 2.92 26.23 -5.91
N ASN A 224 2.25 27.22 -6.50
CA ASN A 224 1.87 28.48 -5.85
C ASN A 224 0.35 28.64 -5.88
N ILE A 225 -0.25 28.81 -4.70
CA ILE A 225 -1.69 29.07 -4.55
C ILE A 225 -1.99 30.40 -5.23
N GLY A 226 -2.76 30.36 -6.33
CA GLY A 226 -3.15 31.54 -7.13
C GLY A 226 -2.42 31.70 -8.48
N ASN A 227 -1.40 30.88 -8.77
CA ASN A 227 -0.82 30.81 -10.11
C ASN A 227 -1.47 29.65 -10.91
N ASN A 228 -1.69 29.85 -12.21
CA ASN A 228 -2.20 28.82 -13.14
C ASN A 228 -1.10 27.87 -13.65
N PHE A 229 0.13 27.97 -13.14
CA PHE A 229 1.23 27.07 -13.49
C PHE A 229 1.07 25.71 -12.80
N ASN A 230 0.95 24.64 -13.58
CA ASN A 230 0.85 23.26 -13.14
C ASN A 230 2.09 22.49 -13.63
N PRO A 231 3.05 22.11 -12.78
CA PRO A 231 4.25 21.38 -13.16
C PRO A 231 4.00 20.13 -14.00
N PHE A 232 3.05 19.27 -13.60
CA PHE A 232 2.68 18.08 -14.37
C PHE A 232 2.27 18.46 -15.78
N LYS A 233 1.41 19.47 -15.95
CA LYS A 233 0.91 19.91 -17.25
C LYS A 233 1.95 20.71 -18.06
N ASN A 234 2.57 21.70 -17.44
CA ASN A 234 3.36 22.74 -18.11
C ASN A 234 4.83 22.38 -18.24
N THR A 235 5.39 21.58 -17.32
CA THR A 235 6.80 21.15 -17.36
C THR A 235 6.91 19.74 -17.92
N PHE A 236 6.06 18.82 -17.46
CA PHE A 236 6.20 17.39 -17.76
C PHE A 236 5.19 16.87 -18.81
N GLY A 237 4.23 17.69 -19.23
CA GLY A 237 3.30 17.36 -20.31
C GLY A 237 2.15 16.41 -19.95
N TYR A 238 1.92 16.10 -18.68
CA TYR A 238 0.81 15.27 -18.19
C TYR A 238 -0.46 16.09 -17.99
N THR A 239 -1.14 16.45 -19.08
CA THR A 239 -2.25 17.42 -19.03
C THR A 239 -3.52 16.93 -18.35
N SER A 240 -3.70 15.61 -18.23
CA SER A 240 -4.86 15.01 -17.55
C SER A 240 -4.63 14.65 -16.09
N ALA A 241 -3.41 14.85 -15.57
CA ALA A 241 -3.12 14.59 -14.18
C ALA A 241 -3.92 15.54 -13.29
N ASN A 242 -4.57 14.97 -12.27
CA ASN A 242 -5.37 15.70 -11.31
C ASN A 242 -5.06 15.22 -9.89
N ILE A 243 -5.39 16.04 -8.89
CA ILE A 243 -5.21 15.71 -7.47
C ILE A 243 -6.56 15.62 -6.78
N GLY A 244 -6.69 14.67 -5.85
CA GLY A 244 -7.85 14.53 -4.98
C GLY A 244 -7.48 13.98 -3.61
N ASP A 245 -8.47 13.95 -2.72
CA ASP A 245 -8.43 13.08 -1.55
C ASP A 245 -8.36 11.61 -1.98
N TYR A 246 -7.76 10.77 -1.14
CA TYR A 246 -7.69 9.33 -1.41
C TYR A 246 -9.10 8.74 -1.61
N ASN A 247 -9.26 8.00 -2.71
CA ASN A 247 -10.48 7.28 -3.03
C ASN A 247 -10.10 5.94 -3.68
N TYR A 248 -10.39 4.83 -2.99
CA TYR A 248 -9.97 3.50 -3.45
C TYR A 248 -10.58 3.12 -4.81
N ASN A 249 -11.83 3.51 -5.09
CA ASN A 249 -12.48 3.24 -6.38
C ASN A 249 -11.72 3.90 -7.54
N THR A 250 -11.25 5.14 -7.34
CA THR A 250 -10.40 5.81 -8.33
C THR A 250 -9.06 5.10 -8.48
N VAL A 251 -8.43 4.66 -7.39
CA VAL A 251 -7.15 3.92 -7.46
C VAL A 251 -7.32 2.62 -8.26
N VAL A 252 -8.34 1.81 -7.95
CA VAL A 252 -8.64 0.58 -8.71
C VAL A 252 -8.92 0.90 -10.19
N SER A 253 -9.72 1.93 -10.47
CA SER A 253 -10.04 2.35 -11.84
C SER A 253 -8.81 2.75 -12.65
N GLU A 254 -7.89 3.49 -12.06
CA GLU A 254 -6.63 3.91 -12.71
C GLU A 254 -5.69 2.72 -12.93
N LEU A 255 -5.50 1.88 -11.92
CA LEU A 255 -4.64 0.70 -12.01
C LEU A 255 -5.15 -0.32 -13.03
N SER A 256 -6.46 -0.52 -13.13
CA SER A 256 -7.07 -1.40 -14.14
C SER A 256 -6.71 -0.95 -15.57
N GLN A 257 -6.46 0.36 -15.77
CA GLN A 257 -6.06 0.98 -17.02
C GLN A 257 -4.55 1.15 -17.18
N ASN A 258 -3.74 0.46 -16.38
CA ASN A 258 -2.27 0.58 -16.37
C ASN A 258 -1.79 2.00 -16.03
N LYS A 259 -2.44 2.70 -15.11
CA LYS A 259 -2.02 4.03 -14.65
C LYS A 259 -1.65 3.98 -13.17
N PRO A 260 -0.35 3.94 -12.83
CA PRO A 260 0.10 4.05 -11.45
C PRO A 260 -0.38 5.37 -10.83
N VAL A 261 -0.73 5.32 -9.55
CA VAL A 261 -1.27 6.47 -8.80
C VAL A 261 -0.23 6.92 -7.79
N ILE A 262 0.10 8.21 -7.80
CA ILE A 262 1.00 8.77 -6.79
C ILE A 262 0.16 9.09 -5.56
N MET A 263 0.55 8.57 -4.41
CA MET A 263 -0.17 8.74 -3.15
C MET A 263 0.69 9.48 -2.15
N SER A 264 0.03 10.14 -1.19
CA SER A 264 0.70 10.68 -0.02
C SER A 264 -0.21 10.62 1.18
N GLY A 265 0.36 10.53 2.37
CA GLY A 265 -0.34 10.52 3.64
C GLY A 265 0.62 10.92 4.74
N GLY A 266 0.20 10.78 5.99
CA GLY A 266 1.05 11.02 7.14
C GLY A 266 0.45 10.39 8.38
N GLU A 267 1.12 10.60 9.49
CA GLU A 267 0.68 10.12 10.79
C GLU A 267 -0.30 11.10 11.43
N LYS A 268 -1.24 10.57 12.23
CA LYS A 268 -2.16 11.37 13.05
C LYS A 268 -1.62 11.45 14.47
N LYS A 269 -0.97 12.56 14.81
CA LYS A 269 -0.53 12.86 16.19
C LYS A 269 -1.50 13.80 16.89
N TYR A 270 -1.45 13.86 18.23
CA TYR A 270 -2.32 14.73 19.02
C TYR A 270 -1.50 15.74 19.82
N TRP A 271 -1.83 17.02 19.70
CA TRP A 271 -1.30 18.05 20.58
C TRP A 271 -2.10 18.04 21.88
N ALA A 272 -1.37 17.89 23.01
CA ALA A 272 -1.92 17.75 24.35
C ALA A 272 -2.99 16.64 24.48
N GLY A 273 -2.89 15.58 23.67
CA GLY A 273 -3.86 14.46 23.65
C GLY A 273 -5.24 14.80 23.06
N LEU A 274 -5.47 16.04 22.60
CA LEU A 274 -6.81 16.52 22.25
C LEU A 274 -6.94 16.99 20.80
N ILE A 275 -5.91 17.64 20.24
CA ILE A 275 -6.01 18.27 18.92
C ILE A 275 -5.23 17.46 17.88
N PRO A 276 -5.90 16.73 16.96
CA PRO A 276 -5.21 15.93 15.97
C PRO A 276 -4.51 16.82 14.93
N TYR A 277 -3.22 16.60 14.71
CA TYR A 277 -2.41 17.27 13.70
C TYR A 277 -1.71 16.26 12.80
N TYR A 278 -1.27 16.75 11.64
CA TYR A 278 -0.59 15.94 10.64
C TYR A 278 0.91 15.95 10.93
N ALA A 279 1.51 14.77 11.04
CA ALA A 279 2.94 14.56 11.24
C ALA A 279 3.50 13.58 10.19
N ASP A 280 4.83 13.51 10.10
CA ASP A 280 5.59 12.45 9.42
C ASP A 280 5.01 12.02 8.07
N GLY A 281 4.93 13.01 7.17
CA GLY A 281 4.33 12.83 5.87
C GLY A 281 5.21 12.06 4.91
N HIS A 282 4.62 11.12 4.17
CA HIS A 282 5.29 10.34 3.14
C HIS A 282 4.51 10.34 1.82
N ALA A 283 5.20 10.02 0.72
CA ALA A 283 4.63 9.85 -0.60
C ALA A 283 5.20 8.60 -1.28
N TRP A 284 4.32 7.84 -1.92
CA TRP A 284 4.60 6.53 -2.51
C TRP A 284 3.78 6.35 -3.79
N VAL A 285 3.92 5.21 -4.46
CA VAL A 285 3.13 4.87 -5.65
C VAL A 285 2.28 3.63 -5.36
N ALA A 286 0.98 3.70 -5.64
CA ALA A 286 0.17 2.50 -5.83
C ALA A 286 0.26 2.09 -7.29
N ASP A 287 0.67 0.84 -7.55
CA ASP A 287 0.94 0.36 -8.91
C ASP A 287 0.43 -1.07 -9.16
N GLY A 288 -0.36 -1.63 -8.26
CA GLY A 288 -1.04 -2.91 -8.45
C GLY A 288 -2.19 -3.07 -7.45
N TYR A 289 -3.05 -4.06 -7.65
CA TYR A 289 -4.07 -4.44 -6.67
C TYR A 289 -4.36 -5.94 -6.72
N MET A 290 -4.80 -6.47 -5.59
CA MET A 290 -5.44 -7.78 -5.50
C MET A 290 -6.82 -7.55 -4.92
N ARG A 291 -7.86 -8.06 -5.59
CA ARG A 291 -9.20 -8.01 -5.05
C ARG A 291 -9.92 -9.31 -5.31
N GLY A 292 -10.84 -9.64 -4.44
CA GLY A 292 -11.66 -10.80 -4.65
C GLY A 292 -12.82 -10.86 -3.67
N PHE A 293 -13.67 -11.81 -3.94
CA PHE A 293 -14.71 -12.28 -3.04
C PHE A 293 -14.64 -13.80 -3.06
N ALA A 294 -14.51 -14.42 -1.89
CA ALA A 294 -14.45 -15.87 -1.73
C ALA A 294 -15.52 -16.33 -0.76
N CYS A 295 -16.14 -17.48 -1.04
CA CYS A 295 -17.10 -18.11 -0.14
C CYS A 295 -16.40 -19.14 0.75
N PHE A 296 -16.92 -19.36 1.96
CA PHE A 296 -16.60 -20.53 2.77
C PHE A 296 -17.81 -21.46 2.85
N TYR A 297 -17.54 -22.76 2.94
CA TYR A 297 -18.54 -23.82 2.82
C TYR A 297 -18.72 -24.55 4.15
N ASP A 298 -19.94 -25.03 4.43
CA ASP A 298 -20.20 -25.94 5.54
C ASP A 298 -19.72 -27.37 5.21
N ASN A 299 -19.78 -28.27 6.20
CA ASN A 299 -19.40 -29.68 6.05
C ASN A 299 -20.24 -30.46 5.02
N ASN A 300 -21.34 -29.89 4.54
CA ASN A 300 -22.23 -30.46 3.54
C ASN A 300 -22.00 -29.86 2.14
N GLY A 301 -21.03 -28.95 1.98
CA GLY A 301 -20.71 -28.27 0.73
C GLY A 301 -21.65 -27.10 0.38
N ASN A 302 -22.43 -26.59 1.33
CA ASN A 302 -23.26 -25.40 1.12
C ASN A 302 -22.48 -24.14 1.48
N VAL A 303 -22.67 -23.06 0.72
CA VAL A 303 -22.08 -21.75 1.04
C VAL A 303 -22.59 -21.26 2.40
N ASN A 304 -21.70 -21.06 3.37
CA ASN A 304 -22.04 -20.60 4.72
C ASN A 304 -21.67 -19.11 4.95
N GLY A 305 -21.09 -18.47 3.95
CA GLY A 305 -20.78 -17.04 3.92
C GLY A 305 -19.65 -16.75 2.93
N GLY A 306 -19.10 -15.54 2.99
CA GLY A 306 -17.94 -15.18 2.18
C GLY A 306 -17.25 -13.92 2.68
N TYR A 307 -16.04 -13.69 2.19
CA TYR A 307 -15.20 -12.54 2.53
C TYR A 307 -14.74 -11.84 1.27
N GLY A 308 -14.72 -10.50 1.32
CA GLY A 308 -14.16 -9.66 0.27
C GLY A 308 -12.82 -9.09 0.71
N TYR A 309 -11.89 -8.91 -0.22
CA TYR A 309 -10.63 -8.23 0.05
C TYR A 309 -10.27 -7.27 -1.08
N LEU A 310 -9.58 -6.19 -0.70
CA LEU A 310 -8.92 -5.27 -1.62
C LEU A 310 -7.58 -4.86 -1.01
N LEU A 311 -6.51 -5.24 -1.69
CA LEU A 311 -5.14 -4.90 -1.35
C LEU A 311 -4.55 -4.06 -2.47
N PHE A 312 -3.78 -3.02 -2.12
CA PHE A 312 -3.00 -2.24 -3.09
C PHE A 312 -1.53 -2.60 -3.00
N HIS A 313 -0.88 -2.85 -4.13
CA HIS A 313 0.57 -2.92 -4.16
C HIS A 313 1.15 -1.51 -4.08
N LEU A 314 2.00 -1.28 -3.08
CA LEU A 314 2.62 0.02 -2.80
C LEU A 314 4.14 -0.05 -2.97
N ASN A 315 4.69 0.90 -3.73
CA ASN A 315 6.12 1.15 -3.85
C ASN A 315 6.50 2.41 -3.07
N TRP A 316 7.20 2.22 -1.94
CA TRP A 316 7.51 3.28 -0.98
C TRP A 316 8.62 4.23 -1.41
N GLY A 317 9.38 3.90 -2.46
CA GLY A 317 10.47 4.74 -2.95
C GLY A 317 11.67 4.84 -1.99
N TRP A 318 11.96 3.76 -1.24
CA TRP A 318 13.06 3.70 -0.27
C TRP A 318 14.34 3.05 -0.82
N GLY A 319 14.36 2.72 -2.11
CA GLY A 319 15.53 2.16 -2.79
C GLY A 319 15.58 0.64 -2.79
N TYR A 320 16.52 0.11 -3.58
CA TYR A 320 16.63 -1.32 -3.84
C TYR A 320 16.87 -2.18 -2.59
N SER A 321 17.64 -1.68 -1.62
CA SER A 321 17.90 -2.40 -0.36
C SER A 321 16.62 -2.63 0.46
N TYR A 322 15.65 -1.71 0.35
CA TYR A 322 14.38 -1.74 1.07
C TYR A 322 13.20 -2.20 0.20
N ARG A 323 13.47 -2.76 -0.98
CA ARG A 323 12.42 -3.20 -1.92
C ARG A 323 11.50 -4.28 -1.35
N HIS A 324 11.96 -5.03 -0.34
CA HIS A 324 11.18 -6.06 0.35
C HIS A 324 10.04 -5.47 1.20
N LEU A 325 10.07 -4.16 1.46
CA LEU A 325 8.99 -3.44 2.14
C LEU A 325 7.88 -2.99 1.18
N ASN A 326 8.11 -3.07 -0.13
CA ASN A 326 7.03 -2.92 -1.11
C ASN A 326 6.17 -4.18 -1.07
N GLY A 327 4.85 -4.05 -1.24
CA GLY A 327 3.95 -5.19 -1.13
C GLY A 327 2.50 -4.80 -1.20
N TYR A 328 1.61 -5.77 -0.99
CA TYR A 328 0.16 -5.59 -1.00
C TYR A 328 -0.34 -5.23 0.40
N PHE A 329 -0.90 -4.03 0.53
CA PHE A 329 -1.39 -3.49 1.79
C PHE A 329 -2.92 -3.42 1.79
N GLY A 330 -3.52 -3.74 2.94
CA GLY A 330 -4.95 -3.69 3.15
C GLY A 330 -5.54 -2.32 2.85
N LEU A 331 -6.81 -2.31 2.43
CA LEU A 331 -7.57 -1.08 2.28
C LEU A 331 -7.52 -0.29 3.59
N ASN A 332 -7.03 0.95 3.54
CA ASN A 332 -6.86 1.81 4.72
C ASN A 332 -5.84 1.36 5.77
N ASN A 333 -4.99 0.38 5.46
CA ASN A 333 -3.84 0.03 6.29
C ASN A 333 -2.52 0.29 5.53
N PHE A 334 -2.17 1.56 5.38
CA PHE A 334 -0.91 1.98 4.74
C PHE A 334 0.17 2.24 5.78
N SER A 335 0.54 1.16 6.47
CA SER A 335 1.56 1.17 7.52
C SER A 335 2.76 0.34 7.06
N VAL A 336 3.98 0.82 7.33
CA VAL A 336 5.21 0.11 6.97
C VAL A 336 6.34 0.53 7.91
N ASN A 337 7.09 -0.43 8.43
CA ASN A 337 8.26 -0.18 9.28
C ASN A 337 7.95 0.73 10.51
N GLY A 338 6.82 0.51 11.18
CA GLY A 338 6.37 1.30 12.34
C GLY A 338 5.77 2.67 12.01
N ASP A 339 5.80 3.10 10.74
CA ASP A 339 5.17 4.35 10.32
C ASP A 339 3.77 4.09 9.76
N SER A 340 2.78 4.90 10.16
CA SER A 340 1.41 4.87 9.63
C SER A 340 1.12 6.10 8.78
N TYR A 341 0.74 5.90 7.51
CA TYR A 341 0.45 6.99 6.58
C TYR A 341 -1.05 7.14 6.26
N ASN A 342 -1.90 6.71 7.19
CA ASN A 342 -3.35 6.65 6.98
C ASN A 342 -4.07 8.01 7.12
N TYR A 343 -3.40 9.05 7.62
CA TYR A 343 -4.01 10.36 7.88
C TYR A 343 -3.89 11.36 6.72
N LYS A 344 -5.01 12.04 6.41
CA LYS A 344 -5.12 13.08 5.36
C LYS A 344 -4.51 12.66 4.01
N ARG A 345 -4.84 11.44 3.58
CA ARG A 345 -4.32 10.85 2.34
C ARG A 345 -4.81 11.61 1.10
N LYS A 346 -3.89 11.83 0.16
CA LYS A 346 -4.10 12.47 -1.13
C LYS A 346 -3.58 11.56 -2.24
N MET A 347 -4.09 11.76 -3.45
CA MET A 347 -3.62 11.05 -4.64
C MET A 347 -3.52 11.97 -5.85
N ILE A 348 -2.53 11.75 -6.71
CA ILE A 348 -2.50 12.23 -8.09
C ILE A 348 -2.83 11.06 -9.01
N TYR A 349 -3.86 11.25 -9.83
CA TYR A 349 -4.42 10.27 -10.75
C TYR A 349 -4.62 10.88 -12.14
N GLY A 350 -5.02 10.07 -13.13
CA GLY A 350 -5.21 10.53 -14.50
C GLY A 350 -3.89 10.80 -15.24
N ILE A 351 -2.79 10.25 -14.73
CA ILE A 351 -1.45 10.41 -15.31
C ILE A 351 -1.37 9.54 -16.57
N ARG A 352 -1.20 10.17 -17.73
CA ARG A 352 -1.00 9.50 -19.03
C ARG A 352 -0.21 10.40 -19.99
N LYS A 353 0.49 9.77 -20.93
CA LYS A 353 1.20 10.41 -22.03
C LYS A 353 0.25 11.11 -23.00
#